data_AF-A0A7D9M309-F1
#
_entry.id   AF-A0A7D9M309-F1
#
_cell.length_a   1.000
_cell.length_b   1.000
_cell.length_c   1.000
_cell.angle_alpha   90.00
_cell.angle_beta   90.00
_cell.angle_gamma   90.00
#
_symmetry.space_group_name_H-M   'P 1'
#
loop_
_entity.id
_entity.type
_entity.pdbx_description
1 polymer ?
#
loop_
_entity_poly.entity_id
_entity_poly.type
_entity_poly.pdbx_seq_one_letter_code
_entity_poly.pdbx_strand_id
1 'polypeptide(L)' 'WKLSSIIPLHKKGDKNYVENYQPISFMCVVGKVLEHCIYNRLVEHVRKLISDCQHGFIRGKSCTSQLLSVLDCI' A
#
# COMPACT_ATOMS: atom_id res chain seq x y z
N TRP A 1 13.44 -13.84 -0.85
CA TRP A 1 12.77 -13.93 0.45
C TRP A 1 13.73 -13.68 1.61
N LYS A 2 14.98 -14.17 1.58
CA LYS A 2 15.94 -13.91 2.67
C LYS A 2 16.64 -12.55 2.59
N LEU A 3 16.75 -11.95 1.40
CA LEU A 3 17.40 -10.65 1.17
C LEU A 3 16.47 -9.72 0.37
N SER A 4 16.50 -8.43 0.72
CA SER A 4 15.82 -7.34 0.02
C SER A 4 16.80 -6.19 -0.18
N SER A 5 16.68 -5.47 -1.30
CA SER A 5 17.48 -4.27 -1.55
C SER A 5 16.71 -3.05 -1.03
N ILE A 6 17.38 -2.17 -0.28
CA ILE A 6 16.76 -0.94 0.25
C ILE A 6 17.29 0.23 -0.56
N ILE A 7 16.38 1.03 -1.13
CA ILE A 7 16.70 2.26 -1.85
C ILE A 7 16.11 3.44 -1.08
N PRO A 8 16.92 4.41 -0.64
CA PRO A 8 16.41 5.63 -0.03
C PRO A 8 15.84 6.55 -1.12
N LEU A 9 14.54 6.83 -1.04
CA LEU A 9 13.86 7.78 -1.94
C LEU A 9 13.65 9.12 -1.22
N HIS A 10 14.15 10.20 -1.80
CA HIS A 10 13.93 11.53 -1.23
C HIS A 10 12.45 11.90 -1.24
N LYS A 11 11.88 12.22 -0.07
CA LYS A 11 10.44 12.50 0.09
C LYS A 11 10.13 13.99 0.12
N LYS A 12 10.84 14.77 0.93
CA LYS A 12 10.63 16.23 1.09
C LYS A 12 11.79 16.86 1.86
N GLY A 13 11.93 18.18 1.81
CA GLY A 13 12.93 18.90 2.61
C GLY A 13 14.31 18.95 1.96
N ASP A 14 15.33 19.14 2.78
CA ASP A 14 16.73 19.23 2.35
C ASP A 14 17.36 17.82 2.24
N LYS A 15 18.08 17.59 1.13
CA LYS A 15 18.70 16.32 0.76
C LYS A 15 19.88 15.91 1.66
N ASN A 16 20.43 16.81 2.45
CA ASN A 16 21.54 16.51 3.37
C ASN A 16 21.09 15.77 4.64
N TYR A 17 19.79 15.76 4.89
CA TYR A 17 19.18 15.19 6.07
C TYR A 17 18.59 13.81 5.77
N VAL A 18 18.94 12.80 6.56
CA VAL A 18 18.57 11.39 6.33
C VAL A 18 17.07 11.17 6.55
N GLU A 19 16.47 11.90 7.49
CA GLU A 19 15.03 11.87 7.81
C GLU A 19 14.13 12.28 6.64
N ASN A 20 14.70 12.98 5.65
CA ASN A 20 14.02 13.42 4.45
C ASN A 20 13.94 12.34 3.36
N TYR A 21 14.51 11.16 3.62
CA TYR A 21 14.42 9.99 2.74
C TYR A 21 13.49 8.92 3.31
N GLN A 22 12.66 8.35 2.45
CA GLN A 22 11.85 7.18 2.76
C GLN A 22 12.56 5.93 2.20
N PRO A 23 12.91 4.95 3.04
CA PRO A 23 13.48 3.70 2.56
C PRO A 23 12.40 2.86 1.85
N ILE A 24 12.68 2.43 0.62
CA ILE A 24 11.83 1.53 -0.14
C ILE A 24 12.53 0.18 -0.28
N SER A 25 11.85 -0.89 0.11
CA SER A 25 12.34 -2.26 0.04
C SER A 25 11.93 -2.90 -1.29
N PHE A 26 12.90 -3.35 -2.07
CA PHE A 26 12.72 -4.02 -3.34
C PHE A 26 12.87 -5.53 -3.19
N MET A 27 11.75 -6.23 -3.35
CA MET A 27 11.73 -7.69 -3.39
C MET A 27 12.24 -8.20 -4.75
N CYS A 28 12.90 -9.36 -4.74
CA CYS A 28 13.26 -10.05 -5.99
C CYS A 28 12.01 -10.43 -6.80
N VAL A 29 12.18 -10.60 -8.12
CA VAL A 29 11.07 -10.88 -9.05
C VAL A 29 10.24 -12.09 -8.61
N VAL A 30 10.90 -13.19 -8.23
CA VAL A 30 10.24 -14.42 -7.74
C VAL A 30 9.37 -14.13 -6.51
N GLY A 31 9.83 -13.25 -5.62
CA GLY A 31 9.05 -12.84 -4.45
C GLY A 31 7.82 -12.02 -4.81
N LYS A 32 7.93 -11.07 -5.74
CA LYS A 32 6.78 -10.29 -6.23
C LYS A 32 5.72 -11.19 -6.87
N VAL A 33 6.12 -12.19 -7.65
CA VAL A 33 5.20 -13.16 -8.25
C VAL A 33 4.48 -13.97 -7.18
N LEU A 34 5.22 -14.49 -6.19
CA LEU A 34 4.62 -15.28 -5.11
C LEU A 34 3.68 -14.43 -4.23
N GLU A 35 4.05 -13.18 -3.92
CA GLU A 35 3.17 -12.23 -3.23
C GLU A 35 1.86 -12.02 -3.99
N HIS A 36 1.93 -11.84 -5.31
CA HIS A 36 0.75 -11.69 -6.15
C HIS A 36 -0.14 -12.95 -6.13
N CYS A 37 0.45 -14.14 -6.23
CA CYS A 37 -0.30 -15.40 -6.10
C CYS A 37 -1.00 -15.54 -4.75
N ILE A 38 -0.34 -15.14 -3.66
CA ILE A 38 -0.91 -15.16 -2.31
C ILE A 38 -2.06 -14.14 -2.21
N TYR A 39 -1.86 -12.92 -2.70
CA TYR A 39 -2.88 -11.86 -2.71
C TYR A 39 -4.16 -12.33 -3.42
N ASN A 40 -4.03 -12.94 -4.61
CA ASN A 40 -5.18 -13.41 -5.38
C ASN A 40 -6.01 -14.46 -4.64
N ARG A 41 -5.40 -15.24 -3.75
CA ARG A 41 -6.11 -16.23 -2.92
C ARG A 41 -6.72 -15.60 -1.67
N LEU A 42 -6.06 -14.62 -1.07
CA LEU A 42 -6.48 -14.04 0.21
C LEU A 42 -7.50 -12.92 0.07
N VAL A 43 -7.45 -12.14 -1.02
CA VAL A 43 -8.23 -10.90 -1.14
C VAL A 43 -9.73 -11.11 -0.95
N GLU A 44 -10.31 -12.18 -1.50
CA GLU A 44 -11.74 -12.46 -1.38
C GLU A 44 -12.16 -12.87 0.04
N HIS A 45 -11.26 -13.50 0.80
CA HIS A 45 -11.50 -13.86 2.19
C HIS A 45 -11.41 -12.62 3.08
N VAL A 46 -10.38 -11.81 2.86
CA VAL A 46 -10.09 -10.61 3.67
C VAL A 46 -11.12 -9.51 3.42
N ARG A 47 -11.61 -9.35 2.18
CA ARG A 47 -12.63 -8.32 1.86
C ARG A 47 -13.87 -8.40 2.73
N LYS A 48 -14.30 -9.59 3.12
CA LYS A 48 -15.49 -9.80 3.97
C LYS A 48 -15.26 -9.42 5.44
N LEU A 49 -14.00 -9.25 5.84
CA LEU A 49 -13.60 -8.92 7.21
C LEU A 49 -13.23 -7.44 7.37
N ILE A 50 -13.06 -6.72 6.26
CA ILE A 50 -12.72 -5.30 6.23
C ILE A 50 -14.00 -4.46 6.30
N SER A 51 -13.97 -3.39 7.09
CA SER A 51 -15.08 -2.43 7.19
C SER A 51 -15.42 -1.78 5.85
N ASP A 52 -16.70 -1.53 5.59
CA ASP A 52 -17.15 -0.80 4.41
C ASP A 52 -16.64 0.65 4.35
N CYS A 53 -16.27 1.23 5.49
CA CYS A 53 -15.66 2.57 5.55
C CYS A 53 -14.18 2.56 5.09
N GLN A 54 -13.54 1.39 4.98
CA GLN A 54 -12.18 1.28 4.48
C GLN A 54 -12.16 1.45 2.95
N HIS A 55 -11.38 2.43 2.50
CA HIS A 55 -11.23 2.77 1.08
C HIS A 55 -9.79 2.58 0.58
N GLY A 56 -8.80 2.64 1.48
CA GLY A 56 -7.40 2.44 1.13
C GLY A 56 -7.16 1.01 0.63
N PHE A 57 -6.51 0.88 -0.52
CA PHE A 57 -6.11 -0.41 -1.12
C PHE A 57 -7.26 -1.38 -1.43
N ILE A 58 -8.51 -0.88 -1.50
CA ILE A 58 -9.67 -1.67 -1.89
C ILE A 58 -10.00 -1.41 -3.36
N ARG A 59 -10.15 -2.49 -4.14
CA ARG A 59 -10.52 -2.39 -5.56
C ARG A 59 -11.84 -1.66 -5.72
N GLY A 60 -11.88 -0.66 -6.60
CA GLY A 60 -13.09 0.14 -6.88
C GLY A 60 -13.36 1.25 -5.87
N LYS A 61 -12.51 1.42 -4.85
CA LYS A 61 -12.57 2.53 -3.89
C LYS A 61 -11.36 3.45 -4.08
N SER A 62 -11.56 4.74 -3.81
CA SER A 62 -10.55 5.79 -3.96
C SER A 62 -10.62 6.78 -2.80
N CYS A 63 -9.63 7.69 -2.73
CA CYS A 63 -9.70 8.82 -1.79
C CYS A 63 -10.91 9.72 -2.07
N THR A 64 -11.33 9.84 -3.33
CA THR A 64 -12.51 10.64 -3.70
C THR A 64 -13.81 9.96 -3.24
N SER A 65 -13.94 8.64 -3.39
CA SER A 65 -15.13 7.93 -2.89
C SER A 65 -15.19 7.94 -1.36
N GLN A 66 -14.03 7.89 -0.69
CA GLN A 66 -13.95 8.07 0.76
C GLN A 66 -14.43 9.45 1.18
N LEU A 67 -13.96 10.51 0.52
CA LEU A 67 -14.34 11.87 0.83
C LEU A 67 -15.86 12.07 0.66
N LEU A 68 -16.42 11.61 -0.46
CA LEU A 68 -17.87 11.65 -0.70
C LEU A 68 -18.64 10.89 0.38
N SER A 69 -18.22 9.67 0.70
CA SER A 69 -18.85 8.87 1.76
C SER A 69 -18.84 9.56 3.13
N VAL A 70 -17.83 10.38 3.44
CA VAL A 70 -17.77 11.15 4.68
C VAL A 70 -18.69 12.36 4.61
N LEU A 71 -18.71 13.06 3.47
CA LEU A 71 -19.53 14.27 3.28
C LEU A 71 -21.04 13.96 3.19
N ASP A 72 -21.42 12.86 2.55
CA ASP A 72 -22.83 12.43 2.41
C ASP A 72 -23.40 11.83 3.72
N CYS A 73 -22.52 11.48 4.66
CA CYS A 73 -22.90 10.95 5.98
C CYS A 73 -23.02 12.04 7.06
N ILE A 74 -22.74 13.30 6.71
CA ILE A 74 -22.91 14.51 7.53
C ILE A 74 -24.21 15.20 7.11
#